data_AF-A0A8J9TGH0-F1
#
_entry.id   AF-A0A8J9TGH0-F1
#
_cell.length_a   1.000
_cell.length_b   1.000
_cell.length_c   1.000
_cell.angle_alpha   90.00
_cell.angle_beta   90.00
_cell.angle_gamma   90.00
#
_symmetry.space_group_name_H-M   'P 1'
#
loop_
_entity.id
_entity.type
_entity.pdbx_description
1 polymer ?
#
loop_
_entity_poly.entity_id
_entity_poly.type
_entity_poly.pdbx_seq_one_letter_code
_entity_poly.pdbx_strand_id
1 'polypeptide(L)'
;MMRNFASVLLLLSSGAAAFAPVQHNGVRTIATPSTPLYGNTKQPPALPPIKDISYGEESRKYRRTVYSHDDWVKHRSSDRFLRNLLAIGSSGVYKSLAKEVLATTGVATFIVLYNCLVGGYTDLEGIKHSALIESVWAPLMALPLAPFTLSSPSLGLLL
;
A
#
# COMPACT_ATOMS: atom_id res chain seq x y z
N MET A 1 -42.46 -11.60 61.24
CA MET A 1 -42.30 -10.22 61.73
C MET A 1 -41.92 -9.36 60.53
N MET A 2 -42.90 -8.60 60.02
CA MET A 2 -42.78 -7.73 58.84
C MET A 2 -41.95 -6.50 59.18
N ARG A 3 -41.18 -5.98 58.21
CA ARG A 3 -40.96 -4.53 58.09
C ARG A 3 -40.62 -4.13 56.65
N ASN A 4 -41.53 -3.33 56.11
CA ASN A 4 -41.48 -2.63 54.83
C ASN A 4 -40.27 -1.70 54.74
N PHE A 5 -39.64 -1.62 53.56
CA PHE A 5 -39.21 -0.34 53.00
C PHE A 5 -39.46 -0.33 51.50
N ALA A 6 -40.14 0.73 51.08
CA ALA A 6 -40.67 0.96 49.76
C ALA A 6 -39.67 1.71 48.87
N SER A 7 -39.94 1.66 47.56
CA SER A 7 -39.61 2.70 46.57
C SER A 7 -38.14 2.88 46.20
N VAL A 8 -37.75 2.49 44.98
CA VAL A 8 -37.41 3.43 43.88
C VAL A 8 -37.50 2.64 42.56
N LEU A 9 -38.59 2.89 41.83
CA LEU A 9 -38.78 2.55 40.42
C LEU A 9 -38.66 3.86 39.63
N LEU A 10 -38.17 3.75 38.38
CA LEU A 10 -37.99 4.78 37.34
C LEU A 10 -36.68 5.59 37.39
N LEU A 11 -35.86 5.40 36.34
CA LEU A 11 -35.54 6.48 35.39
C LEU A 11 -34.88 5.90 34.11
N LEU A 12 -35.62 6.05 33.00
CA LEU A 12 -35.19 6.34 31.63
C LEU A 12 -34.32 5.31 30.87
N SER A 13 -35.01 4.37 30.22
CA SER A 13 -34.55 3.82 28.94
C SER A 13 -34.80 4.85 27.82
N SER A 14 -33.83 5.72 27.55
CA SER A 14 -33.81 6.49 26.30
C SER A 14 -33.36 5.58 25.16
N GLY A 15 -34.34 4.96 24.50
CA GLY A 15 -34.15 4.27 23.24
C GLY A 15 -33.68 5.27 22.18
N ALA A 16 -32.40 5.22 21.84
CA ALA A 16 -31.88 5.89 20.66
C ALA A 16 -32.41 5.16 19.42
N ALA A 17 -33.55 5.61 18.90
CA ALA A 17 -34.07 5.21 17.60
C ALA A 17 -33.19 5.82 16.49
N ALA A 18 -31.98 5.29 16.31
CA ALA A 18 -31.07 5.68 15.22
C ALA A 18 -31.45 5.04 13.87
N PHE A 19 -32.44 4.15 13.85
CA PHE A 19 -32.82 3.35 12.67
C PHE A 19 -34.32 3.35 12.36
N ALA A 20 -35.06 4.38 12.77
CA ALA A 20 -36.44 4.54 12.31
C ALA A 20 -36.44 5.17 10.89
N PRO A 21 -37.12 4.57 9.89
CA PRO A 21 -37.28 5.20 8.59
C PRO A 21 -38.17 6.44 8.70
N VAL A 22 -37.66 7.59 8.25
CA VAL A 22 -38.41 8.85 8.23
C VAL A 22 -39.54 8.74 7.21
N GLN A 23 -40.79 8.66 7.67
CA GLN A 23 -41.95 8.69 6.78
C GLN A 23 -42.09 10.08 6.13
N HIS A 24 -41.82 10.16 4.84
CA HIS A 24 -42.04 11.36 4.04
C HIS A 24 -43.48 11.36 3.53
N ASN A 25 -44.36 12.14 4.16
CA ASN A 25 -45.65 12.50 3.59
C ASN A 25 -45.58 13.95 3.09
N GLY A 26 -45.47 14.11 1.77
CA GLY A 26 -45.45 15.40 1.10
C GLY A 26 -44.34 15.50 0.06
N VAL A 27 -44.74 15.75 -1.19
CA VAL A 27 -43.83 16.11 -2.28
C VAL A 27 -43.23 17.48 -1.94
N ARG A 28 -42.09 17.46 -1.24
CA ARG A 28 -41.16 18.58 -1.19
C ARG A 28 -40.08 18.26 -2.20
N THR A 29 -40.00 19.07 -3.26
CA THR A 29 -38.79 19.17 -4.08
C THR A 29 -37.67 19.71 -3.18
N ILE A 30 -37.04 18.79 -2.44
CA ILE A 30 -35.81 19.06 -1.73
C ILE A 30 -34.80 19.34 -2.84
N ALA A 31 -34.46 20.61 -3.05
CA ALA A 31 -33.25 20.96 -3.77
C ALA A 31 -32.11 20.35 -2.96
N THR A 32 -31.66 19.16 -3.38
CA THR A 32 -30.47 18.52 -2.83
C THR A 32 -29.37 19.56 -2.96
N PRO A 33 -28.78 20.08 -1.86
CA PRO A 33 -27.67 21.00 -1.99
C PRO A 33 -26.58 20.23 -2.70
N SER A 34 -26.38 20.55 -3.99
CA SER A 34 -25.29 19.98 -4.75
C SER A 34 -24.03 20.38 -4.00
N THR A 35 -23.34 19.41 -3.41
CA THR A 35 -22.03 19.66 -2.81
C THR A 35 -21.22 20.49 -3.80
N PRO A 36 -20.43 21.49 -3.36
CA PRO A 36 -19.68 22.39 -4.26
C PRO A 36 -18.75 21.65 -5.26
N LEU A 37 -18.53 20.35 -5.06
CA LEU A 37 -17.94 19.42 -6.01
C LEU A 37 -18.68 19.28 -7.36
N TYR A 38 -19.99 19.52 -7.43
CA TYR A 38 -20.75 19.35 -8.69
C TYR A 38 -20.41 20.44 -9.73
N GLY A 39 -20.12 21.67 -9.30
CA GLY A 39 -19.70 22.76 -10.18
C GLY A 39 -18.29 22.53 -10.75
N ASN A 40 -17.37 22.04 -9.92
CA ASN A 40 -15.97 21.76 -10.28
C ASN A 40 -15.76 20.44 -11.05
N THR A 41 -16.81 19.64 -11.24
CA THR A 41 -16.72 18.34 -11.96
C THR A 41 -17.22 18.38 -13.39
N LYS A 42 -17.86 19.49 -13.82
CA LYS A 42 -18.39 19.68 -15.18
C LYS A 42 -17.34 19.54 -16.27
N GLN A 43 -16.09 19.89 -15.97
CA GLN A 43 -14.98 19.73 -16.89
C GLN A 43 -13.86 18.96 -16.23
N PRO A 44 -13.34 17.89 -16.87
CA PRO A 44 -12.13 17.25 -16.40
C PRO A 44 -11.00 18.30 -16.38
N PRO A 45 -10.07 18.24 -15.40
CA PRO A 45 -8.87 19.06 -15.47
C PRO A 45 -8.19 18.84 -16.82
N ALA A 46 -7.68 19.92 -17.43
CA ALA A 46 -7.02 19.85 -18.73
C ALA A 46 -5.96 18.73 -18.69
N LEU A 47 -6.10 17.77 -19.61
CA LEU A 47 -5.16 16.66 -19.70
C LEU A 47 -3.83 17.23 -20.21
N PRO A 48 -2.74 17.14 -19.43
CA PRO A 48 -1.43 17.44 -19.98
C PRO A 48 -1.12 16.43 -21.10
N PRO A 49 -0.18 16.76 -22.01
CA PRO A 49 0.28 15.83 -23.03
C PRO A 49 0.69 14.49 -22.39
N ILE A 50 0.38 13.36 -23.04
CA ILE A 50 0.60 12.00 -22.50
C ILE A 50 2.06 11.78 -22.04
N LYS A 51 3.01 12.49 -22.67
CA LYS A 51 4.44 12.46 -22.36
C LYS A 51 4.80 13.07 -20.99
N ASP A 52 3.99 13.98 -20.47
CA ASP A 52 4.30 14.78 -19.27
C ASP A 52 3.60 14.25 -18.00
N ILE A 53 2.84 13.16 -18.11
CA ILE A 53 2.17 12.55 -16.96
C ILE A 53 3.18 11.65 -16.25
N SER A 54 3.75 12.16 -15.16
CA SER A 54 4.54 11.36 -14.23
C SER A 54 3.71 10.18 -13.73
N TYR A 55 4.28 8.99 -13.82
CA TYR A 55 3.62 7.76 -13.40
C TYR A 55 3.61 7.68 -11.86
N GLY A 56 2.44 7.48 -11.24
CA GLY A 56 2.32 7.38 -9.77
C GLY A 56 1.13 8.15 -9.20
N GLU A 57 1.28 8.73 -8.01
CA GLU A 57 0.26 9.56 -7.34
C GLU A 57 -0.22 10.72 -8.22
N GLU A 58 0.69 11.34 -8.98
CA GLU A 58 0.37 12.46 -9.87
C GLU A 58 -0.60 12.07 -11.00
N SER A 59 -0.67 10.79 -11.36
CA SER A 59 -1.61 10.31 -12.37
C SER A 59 -3.04 10.09 -11.82
N ARG A 60 -3.22 10.05 -10.49
CA ARG A 60 -4.52 9.74 -9.85
C ARG A 60 -5.58 10.79 -10.14
N LYS A 61 -5.20 12.06 -10.24
CA LYS A 61 -6.11 13.17 -10.61
C LYS A 61 -6.78 13.00 -11.98
N TYR A 62 -6.22 12.15 -12.84
CA TYR A 62 -6.72 11.91 -14.20
C TYR A 62 -7.48 10.58 -14.35
N ARG A 63 -7.53 9.71 -13.33
CA ARG A 63 -8.33 8.48 -13.38
C ARG A 63 -9.80 8.77 -13.06
N ARG A 64 -10.62 8.91 -14.10
CA ARG A 64 -12.08 8.67 -14.00
C ARG A 64 -12.40 7.36 -14.72
N THR A 65 -12.36 6.25 -13.99
CA THR A 65 -12.68 4.93 -14.57
C THR A 65 -14.19 4.72 -14.53
N VAL A 66 -14.85 4.78 -15.69
CA VAL A 66 -16.23 4.32 -15.85
C VAL A 66 -16.16 2.85 -16.24
N TYR A 67 -16.73 1.96 -15.42
CA TYR A 67 -16.75 0.53 -15.70
C TYR A 67 -17.71 0.22 -16.84
N SER A 68 -17.18 -0.38 -17.91
CA SER A 68 -17.98 -0.89 -19.03
C SER A 68 -18.37 -2.36 -18.81
N HIS A 69 -19.24 -2.87 -19.68
CA HIS A 69 -19.60 -4.30 -19.66
C HIS A 69 -18.38 -5.20 -19.90
N ASP A 70 -17.46 -4.80 -20.79
CA ASP A 70 -16.26 -5.57 -21.09
C ASP A 70 -15.32 -5.67 -19.87
N ASP A 71 -15.23 -4.61 -19.07
CA ASP A 71 -14.47 -4.62 -17.82
C ASP A 71 -15.03 -5.63 -16.81
N TRP A 72 -16.36 -5.80 -16.77
CA TRP A 72 -17.02 -6.79 -15.91
C TRP A 72 -16.73 -8.22 -16.33
N VAL A 73 -16.75 -8.49 -17.64
CA VAL A 73 -16.39 -9.81 -18.20
C VAL A 73 -14.92 -10.11 -17.90
N LYS A 74 -14.03 -9.13 -18.13
CA LYS A 74 -12.60 -9.23 -17.84
C LYS A 74 -12.34 -9.50 -16.36
N HIS A 75 -13.08 -8.86 -15.45
CA HIS A 75 -12.92 -9.08 -14.01
C HIS A 75 -13.32 -10.50 -13.57
N ARG A 76 -14.30 -11.12 -14.24
CA ARG A 76 -14.77 -12.49 -13.95
C ARG A 76 -13.94 -13.60 -14.56
N SER A 77 -13.10 -13.30 -15.54
CA SER A 77 -12.23 -14.32 -16.15
C SER A 77 -11.30 -15.00 -15.14
N SER A 78 -11.07 -16.29 -15.33
CA SER A 78 -10.24 -17.13 -14.47
C SER A 78 -8.74 -16.90 -14.67
N ASP A 79 -8.31 -16.47 -15.86
CA ASP A 79 -6.90 -16.19 -16.19
C ASP A 79 -6.41 -14.83 -15.63
N ARG A 80 -7.27 -14.08 -14.93
CA ARG A 80 -6.94 -12.75 -14.38
C ARG A 80 -5.66 -12.76 -13.55
N PHE A 81 -5.41 -13.85 -12.82
CA PHE A 81 -4.23 -13.99 -11.98
C PHE A 81 -2.96 -14.10 -12.81
N LEU A 82 -2.97 -14.92 -13.86
CA LEU A 82 -1.82 -15.09 -14.74
C LEU A 82 -1.52 -13.79 -15.50
N ARG A 83 -2.56 -13.12 -16.03
CA ARG A 83 -2.38 -11.82 -16.68
C ARG A 83 -1.83 -10.77 -15.73
N ASN A 84 -2.31 -10.73 -14.48
CA ASN A 84 -1.80 -9.80 -13.49
C ASN A 84 -0.35 -10.11 -13.13
N LEU A 85 0.03 -11.38 -12.98
CA LEU A 85 1.39 -11.81 -12.69
C LEU A 85 2.36 -11.38 -13.81
N LEU A 86 2.00 -11.66 -15.06
CA LEU A 86 2.78 -11.24 -16.23
C LEU A 86 2.84 -9.71 -16.35
N ALA A 87 1.79 -9.00 -15.93
CA ALA A 87 1.74 -7.55 -15.95
C ALA A 87 2.56 -6.88 -14.84
N ILE A 88 3.05 -7.60 -13.81
CA ILE A 88 3.79 -7.01 -12.67
C ILE A 88 5.00 -6.20 -13.15
N GLY A 89 5.79 -6.70 -14.11
CA GLY A 89 6.98 -6.00 -14.61
C GLY A 89 6.64 -4.70 -15.35
N SER A 90 5.46 -4.62 -15.96
CA SER A 90 4.95 -3.40 -16.60
C SER A 90 4.13 -2.51 -15.66
N SER A 91 3.87 -2.99 -14.44
CA SER A 91 2.98 -2.36 -13.49
C SER A 91 3.55 -1.06 -12.95
N GLY A 92 2.65 -0.24 -12.44
CA GLY A 92 3.01 1.02 -11.83
C GLY A 92 3.88 0.93 -10.60
N VAL A 93 3.64 -0.11 -9.80
CA VAL A 93 4.38 -0.40 -8.59
C VAL A 93 5.84 -0.67 -8.92
N TYR A 94 6.10 -1.49 -9.96
CA TYR A 94 7.46 -1.71 -10.41
C TYR A 94 8.15 -0.41 -10.83
N LYS A 95 7.47 0.43 -11.63
CA LYS A 95 8.05 1.70 -12.10
C LYS A 95 8.37 2.69 -10.97
N SER A 96 7.53 2.74 -9.93
CA SER A 96 7.75 3.64 -8.80
C SER A 96 8.88 3.17 -7.88
N LEU A 97 9.00 1.85 -7.66
CA LEU A 97 9.95 1.28 -6.70
C LEU A 97 11.28 0.83 -7.34
N ALA A 98 11.33 0.63 -8.66
CA ALA A 98 12.48 0.04 -9.34
C ALA A 98 13.79 0.80 -9.07
N LYS A 99 13.77 2.13 -9.06
CA LYS A 99 14.99 2.92 -8.83
C LYS A 99 15.59 2.68 -7.45
N GLU A 100 14.74 2.66 -6.42
CA GLU A 100 15.16 2.47 -5.03
C GLU A 100 15.64 1.04 -4.79
N VAL A 101 14.90 0.06 -5.31
CA VAL A 101 15.26 -1.36 -5.22
C VAL A 101 16.57 -1.65 -5.96
N LEU A 102 16.78 -1.08 -7.15
CA LEU A 102 18.02 -1.26 -7.90
C LEU A 102 19.21 -0.61 -7.18
N ALA A 103 19.02 0.55 -6.57
CA ALA A 103 20.08 1.21 -5.81
C ALA A 103 20.52 0.36 -4.60
N THR A 104 19.56 -0.13 -3.80
CA THR A 104 19.87 -0.96 -2.63
C THR A 104 20.44 -2.33 -3.02
N THR A 105 19.88 -2.96 -4.06
CA THR A 105 20.40 -4.22 -4.61
C THR A 105 21.81 -4.05 -5.16
N GLY A 106 22.10 -2.92 -5.82
CA GLY A 106 23.43 -2.60 -6.33
C GLY A 106 24.47 -2.50 -5.20
N VAL A 107 24.13 -1.77 -4.13
CA VAL A 107 25.00 -1.66 -2.94
C VAL A 107 25.21 -3.03 -2.28
N ALA A 108 24.14 -3.80 -2.09
CA ALA A 108 24.22 -5.13 -1.50
C ALA A 108 25.08 -6.08 -2.35
N THR A 109 24.89 -6.08 -3.67
CA THR A 109 25.67 -6.92 -4.60
C THR A 109 27.14 -6.52 -4.58
N PHE A 110 27.44 -5.22 -4.56
CA PHE A 110 28.80 -4.73 -4.44
C PHE A 110 29.49 -5.22 -3.15
N ILE A 111 28.81 -5.10 -2.00
CA ILE A 111 29.35 -5.55 -0.70
C ILE A 111 29.59 -7.07 -0.71
N VAL A 112 28.65 -7.86 -1.25
CA VAL A 112 28.80 -9.32 -1.36
C VAL A 112 30.00 -9.68 -2.23
N LEU A 113 30.12 -9.10 -3.43
CA LEU A 113 31.24 -9.37 -4.32
C LEU A 113 32.58 -8.96 -3.71
N TYR A 114 32.64 -7.81 -3.04
CA TYR A 114 33.83 -7.38 -2.32
C TYR A 114 34.22 -8.36 -1.22
N ASN A 115 33.26 -8.79 -0.39
CA ASN A 115 33.51 -9.73 0.69
C ASN A 115 33.90 -11.12 0.15
N CYS A 116 33.38 -11.55 -1.01
CA CYS A 116 33.83 -12.78 -1.67
C CYS A 116 35.28 -12.69 -2.14
N LEU A 117 35.73 -11.52 -2.64
CA LEU A 117 37.10 -11.31 -3.11
C LEU A 117 38.13 -11.28 -1.96
N VAL A 118 37.79 -10.63 -0.84
CA VAL A 118 38.69 -10.40 0.31
C VAL A 118 38.60 -11.49 1.37
N GLY A 119 37.41 -12.06 1.60
CA GLY A 119 37.14 -13.05 2.63
C GLY A 119 37.08 -14.49 2.12
N GLY A 120 37.12 -14.69 0.80
CA GLY A 120 36.81 -15.97 0.16
C GLY A 120 35.30 -16.24 0.12
N TYR A 121 34.90 -17.29 -0.58
CA TYR A 121 33.50 -17.69 -0.68
C TYR A 121 33.36 -19.21 -0.67
N THR A 122 32.17 -19.67 -0.33
CA THR A 122 31.81 -21.09 -0.42
C THR A 122 30.88 -21.26 -1.62
N ASP A 123 31.24 -22.16 -2.53
CA ASP A 123 30.41 -22.45 -3.70
C ASP A 123 29.16 -23.26 -3.32
N LEU A 124 28.23 -23.44 -4.26
CA LEU A 124 27.00 -24.21 -4.11
C LEU A 124 27.26 -25.69 -3.76
N GLU A 125 28.43 -26.21 -4.14
CA GLU A 125 28.89 -27.56 -3.78
C GLU A 125 29.53 -27.63 -2.38
N GLY A 126 29.57 -26.51 -1.64
CA GLY A 126 30.13 -26.44 -0.30
C GLY A 126 31.66 -26.33 -0.25
N ILE A 127 32.32 -26.19 -1.40
CA ILE A 127 33.78 -26.05 -1.51
C ILE A 127 34.17 -24.61 -1.13
N LYS A 128 35.13 -24.48 -0.23
CA LYS A 128 35.67 -23.17 0.19
C LYS A 128 36.78 -22.72 -0.76
N HIS A 129 36.58 -21.58 -1.39
CA HIS A 129 37.60 -20.90 -2.17
C HIS A 129 38.31 -19.86 -1.30
N SER A 130 39.64 -19.88 -1.35
CA SER A 130 40.48 -18.89 -0.68
C SER A 130 40.31 -17.50 -1.29
N ALA A 131 40.48 -16.48 -0.45
CA ALA A 131 40.44 -15.09 -0.89
C ALA A 131 41.51 -14.79 -1.95
N LEU A 132 41.17 -13.96 -2.94
CA LEU A 132 42.14 -13.48 -3.93
C LEU A 132 43.01 -12.35 -3.36
N ILE A 133 42.47 -11.56 -2.46
CA ILE A 133 43.15 -10.44 -1.80
C ILE A 133 43.29 -10.81 -0.33
N GLU A 134 44.51 -10.83 0.20
CA GLU A 134 44.73 -11.14 1.61
C GLU A 134 44.12 -10.03 2.47
N SER A 135 43.41 -10.45 3.52
CA SER A 135 42.68 -9.58 4.44
C SER A 135 43.56 -8.59 5.22
N VAL A 136 44.89 -8.69 5.08
CA VAL A 136 45.86 -7.74 5.66
C VAL A 136 45.78 -6.38 4.96
N TRP A 137 45.43 -6.35 3.67
CA TRP A 137 45.39 -5.12 2.88
C TRP A 137 43.99 -4.50 2.81
N ALA A 138 42.95 -5.28 3.14
CA ALA A 138 41.55 -4.88 3.03
C ALA A 138 40.69 -5.52 4.14
N PRO A 139 39.96 -4.73 4.95
CA PRO A 139 39.07 -5.27 5.98
C PRO A 139 37.76 -5.80 5.39
N LEU A 140 37.16 -6.80 6.04
CA LEU A 140 35.80 -7.25 5.71
C LEU A 140 34.77 -6.17 6.00
N MET A 141 33.89 -5.90 5.03
CA MET A 141 32.80 -4.95 5.19
C MET A 141 31.61 -5.63 5.87
N ALA A 142 31.34 -5.26 7.12
CA ALA A 142 30.18 -5.72 7.86
C ALA A 142 29.55 -4.57 8.66
N LEU A 143 28.22 -4.61 8.76
CA LEU A 143 27.43 -3.72 9.61
C LEU A 143 26.82 -4.53 10.75
N PRO A 144 26.70 -3.98 11.97
CA PRO A 144 26.04 -4.67 13.06
C PRO A 144 24.55 -4.87 12.73
N LEU A 145 24.07 -6.11 12.84
CA LEU A 145 22.67 -6.47 12.55
C LEU A 145 21.70 -5.92 13.62
N ALA A 146 22.16 -5.78 14.86
CA ALA A 146 21.35 -5.41 16.01
C ALA A 146 20.41 -4.19 15.81
N PRO A 147 20.86 -3.02 15.31
CA PRO A 147 19.97 -1.88 15.10
C PRO A 147 18.89 -2.14 14.04
N PHE A 148 19.19 -2.93 13.00
CA PHE A 148 18.23 -3.26 11.95
C PHE A 148 17.16 -4.23 12.47
N THR A 149 17.57 -5.23 13.27
CA THR A 149 16.63 -6.17 13.89
C THR A 149 15.71 -5.48 14.88
N LEU A 150 16.24 -4.53 15.67
CA LEU A 150 15.44 -3.82 16.68
C LEU A 150 14.44 -2.83 16.06
N SER A 151 14.79 -2.19 14.95
CA SER A 151 13.93 -1.17 14.29
C SER A 151 12.88 -1.75 13.34
N SER A 152 13.11 -2.95 12.79
CA SER A 152 12.22 -3.56 11.78
C SER A 152 10.75 -3.69 12.23
N PRO A 153 10.42 -4.16 13.45
CA PRO A 153 9.03 -4.24 13.90
C PRO A 153 8.34 -2.87 14.01
N SER A 154 9.08 -1.83 14.42
CA SER A 154 8.55 -0.48 14.54
C SER A 154 8.21 0.13 13.18
N LEU A 155 9.05 -0.11 12.16
CA LEU A 155 8.76 0.31 10.78
C LEU A 155 7.54 -0.42 10.22
N GLY A 156 7.39 -1.72 10.51
CA GLY A 156 6.24 -2.51 10.06
C GLY A 156 4.90 -2.04 10.62
N LEU A 157 4.87 -1.38 11.79
CA LEU A 157 3.64 -0.83 12.38
C LEU A 157 3.26 0.56 11.82
N LEU A 158 4.16 1.23 11.11
CA LEU A 158 3.95 2.58 10.56
C LEU A 158 3.52 2.59 9.09
N LEU A 159 3.47 1.42 8.45
CA LEU A 159 3.13 1.21 7.04
C LEU A 159 1.75 0.55 6.91
#